data_AF-A0A8T1WAW3-F1
#
_entry.id   AF-A0A8T1WAW3-F1
#
_cell.length_a   1.000
_cell.length_b   1.000
_cell.length_c   1.000
_cell.angle_alpha   90.00
_cell.angle_beta   90.00
_cell.angle_gamma   90.00
#
_symmetry.space_group_name_H-M   'P 1'
#
loop_
_entity.id
_entity.type
_entity.pdbx_description
1 polymer ?
#
loop_
_entity_poly.entity_id
_entity_poly.type
_entity_poly.pdbx_seq_one_letter_code
_entity_poly.pdbx_strand_id
1 'polypeptide(L)'
;MRERVGDRLPRFTAEQSALLKGSYDVFMLNHYYSRAVTDCASEASNTPCSSLHVGFGQDKGVDDTHFVPGSRPGLQDSQGNNNCKSYTADPAGYMDTIKWMHAKDPSAEILLTENGWCGDDAVENWTQLWFFRSYIEQVYKAVVEEKIPVIGYTALN
;
A
#
# COMPACT_ATOMS: atom_id res chain seq x y z
N MET A 1 -16.78 -5.86 -4.70
CA MET A 1 -17.33 -4.55 -5.15
C MET A 1 -18.75 -4.65 -5.69
N ARG A 2 -19.04 -5.38 -6.78
CA ARG A 2 -20.40 -5.42 -7.37
C ARG A 2 -21.51 -5.76 -6.36
N GLU A 3 -21.28 -6.78 -5.53
CA GLU A 3 -22.24 -7.20 -4.49
C GLU A 3 -22.47 -6.14 -3.41
N ARG A 4 -21.41 -5.51 -2.90
CA ARG A 4 -21.49 -4.51 -1.81
C ARG A 4 -21.99 -3.15 -2.28
N VAL A 5 -21.53 -2.69 -3.45
CA VAL A 5 -21.82 -1.35 -3.98
C VAL A 5 -23.15 -1.31 -4.75
N GLY A 6 -23.53 -2.42 -5.39
CA GLY A 6 -24.75 -2.53 -6.17
C GLY A 6 -24.81 -1.53 -7.32
N ASP A 7 -25.98 -0.92 -7.51
CA ASP A 7 -26.27 -0.02 -8.64
C ASP A 7 -25.51 1.31 -8.61
N ARG A 8 -24.87 1.65 -7.47
CA ARG A 8 -23.95 2.80 -7.39
C ARG A 8 -22.65 2.58 -8.17
N LEU A 9 -22.32 1.32 -8.50
CA LEU A 9 -21.14 0.99 -9.30
C LEU A 9 -21.51 1.05 -10.78
N PRO A 10 -20.91 1.95 -11.59
CA PRO A 10 -21.17 2.00 -13.02
C PRO A 10 -20.81 0.67 -13.71
N ARG A 11 -21.53 0.37 -14.79
CA ARG A 11 -21.25 -0.78 -15.63
C ARG A 11 -20.57 -0.32 -16.91
N PHE A 12 -19.44 -0.93 -17.22
CA PHE A 12 -18.83 -0.78 -18.54
C PHE A 12 -19.65 -1.52 -19.59
N THR A 13 -19.81 -0.91 -20.76
CA THR A 13 -20.26 -1.63 -21.96
C THR A 13 -19.19 -2.64 -22.41
N ALA A 14 -19.51 -3.49 -23.38
CA ALA A 14 -18.56 -4.43 -23.94
C ALA A 14 -17.37 -3.69 -24.59
N GLU A 15 -17.64 -2.59 -25.30
CA GLU A 15 -16.64 -1.75 -25.97
C GLU A 15 -15.72 -1.08 -24.95
N GLN A 16 -16.28 -0.50 -23.89
CA GLN A 16 -15.49 0.12 -22.81
C GLN A 16 -14.62 -0.91 -22.08
N SER A 17 -15.17 -2.11 -21.85
CA SER A 17 -14.42 -3.20 -21.22
C SER A 17 -13.26 -3.66 -22.11
N ALA A 18 -13.48 -3.75 -23.42
CA ALA A 18 -12.44 -4.09 -24.39
C ALA A 18 -11.36 -3.01 -24.47
N LEU A 19 -11.73 -1.73 -24.35
CA LEU A 19 -10.79 -0.61 -24.35
C LEU A 19 -9.89 -0.59 -23.10
N LEU A 20 -10.42 -0.91 -21.92
CA LEU A 20 -9.69 -0.83 -20.66
C LEU A 20 -8.86 -2.07 -20.33
N LYS A 21 -9.28 -3.25 -20.80
CA LYS A 21 -8.61 -4.49 -20.45
C LYS A 21 -7.23 -4.55 -21.11
N GLY A 22 -6.18 -4.56 -20.29
CA GLY A 22 -4.80 -4.57 -20.79
C GLY A 22 -4.33 -3.22 -21.30
N SER A 23 -5.00 -2.12 -20.96
CA SER A 23 -4.58 -0.76 -21.32
C SER A 23 -3.46 -0.25 -20.42
N TYR A 24 -2.38 -1.01 -20.30
CA TYR A 24 -1.17 -0.68 -19.56
C TYR A 24 0.03 -1.35 -20.21
N ASP A 25 1.19 -0.69 -20.15
CA ASP A 25 2.47 -1.28 -20.54
C ASP A 25 3.33 -1.64 -19.32
N VAL A 26 3.14 -0.90 -18.22
CA VAL A 26 3.92 -0.98 -16.98
C VAL A 26 2.97 -0.89 -15.79
N PHE A 27 3.26 -1.62 -14.72
CA PHE A 27 2.61 -1.37 -13.44
C PHE A 27 3.38 -0.34 -12.61
N MET A 28 2.70 0.73 -12.20
CA MET A 28 3.27 1.80 -11.40
C MET A 28 2.75 1.69 -9.95
N LEU A 29 3.65 1.58 -8.99
CA LEU A 29 3.32 1.35 -7.57
C LEU A 29 3.79 2.49 -6.68
N ASN A 30 2.84 3.11 -5.99
CA ASN A 30 3.10 3.89 -4.79
C ASN A 30 2.84 3.01 -3.55
N HIS A 31 3.82 2.90 -2.66
CA HIS A 31 3.66 2.13 -1.42
C HIS A 31 4.36 2.81 -0.25
N TYR A 32 3.66 2.93 0.87
CA TYR A 32 4.18 3.61 2.08
C TYR A 32 3.98 2.78 3.34
N TYR A 33 2.89 2.04 3.44
CA TYR A 33 2.54 1.23 4.60
C TYR A 33 1.60 0.10 4.20
N SER A 34 1.35 -0.81 5.14
CA SER A 34 0.34 -1.86 5.01
C SER A 34 -0.54 -1.88 6.26
N ARG A 35 -1.73 -2.47 6.13
CA ARG A 35 -2.69 -2.61 7.23
C ARG A 35 -3.07 -4.07 7.38
N ALA A 36 -3.22 -4.52 8.62
CA ALA A 36 -3.93 -5.75 8.90
C ALA A 36 -5.43 -5.44 8.80
N VAL A 37 -6.19 -6.38 8.23
CA VAL A 37 -7.63 -6.19 8.03
C VAL A 37 -8.40 -7.35 8.65
N THR A 38 -9.60 -7.06 9.13
CA THR A 38 -10.59 -8.06 9.52
C THR A 38 -11.96 -7.72 8.94
N ASP A 39 -12.88 -8.66 8.90
CA ASP A 39 -14.28 -8.33 8.57
C ASP A 39 -14.86 -7.44 9.68
N CYS A 40 -15.59 -6.39 9.30
CA CYS A 40 -16.27 -5.48 10.23
C CYS A 40 -17.24 -6.20 11.20
N ALA A 41 -17.76 -7.37 10.80
CA ALA A 41 -18.67 -8.18 11.62
C ALA A 41 -17.93 -9.18 12.51
N SER A 42 -16.60 -9.28 12.41
CA SER A 42 -15.80 -10.18 13.24
C SER A 42 -15.65 -9.64 14.66
N GLU A 43 -15.45 -10.54 15.62
CA GLU A 43 -15.14 -10.18 17.02
C GLU A 43 -13.79 -9.46 17.16
N ALA A 44 -12.89 -9.62 16.19
CA ALA A 44 -11.60 -8.96 16.17
C ALA A 44 -11.68 -7.49 15.73
N SER A 45 -12.83 -7.03 15.23
CA SER A 45 -12.98 -5.67 14.72
C SER A 45 -13.04 -4.63 15.83
N ASN A 46 -12.31 -3.53 15.66
CA ASN A 46 -12.39 -2.34 16.49
C ASN A 46 -13.56 -1.43 16.08
N THR A 47 -14.08 -1.56 14.85
CA THR A 47 -15.09 -0.66 14.32
C THR A 47 -16.07 -1.32 13.36
N PRO A 48 -17.40 -1.20 13.58
CA PRO A 48 -18.37 -1.69 12.62
C PRO A 48 -18.40 -0.81 11.39
N CYS A 49 -18.58 -1.42 10.21
CA CYS A 49 -18.65 -0.71 8.93
C CYS A 49 -19.74 0.38 8.91
N SER A 50 -20.84 0.21 9.67
CA SER A 50 -21.91 1.23 9.77
C SER A 50 -21.47 2.55 10.41
N SER A 51 -20.37 2.56 11.17
CA SER A 51 -19.80 3.77 11.77
C SER A 51 -18.82 4.51 10.86
N LEU A 52 -18.43 3.89 9.74
CA LEU A 52 -17.53 4.50 8.75
C LEU A 52 -18.29 5.48 7.85
N HIS A 53 -17.56 6.40 7.22
CA HIS A 53 -18.15 7.37 6.30
C HIS A 53 -18.88 6.67 5.14
N VAL A 54 -20.09 7.11 4.85
CA VAL A 54 -20.95 6.58 3.78
C VAL A 54 -20.21 6.56 2.44
N GLY A 55 -20.37 5.49 1.67
CA GLY A 55 -19.61 5.25 0.44
C GLY A 55 -18.43 4.32 0.69
N PHE A 56 -17.25 4.64 0.15
CA PHE A 56 -16.06 3.78 0.20
C PHE A 56 -15.78 3.18 1.59
N GLY A 57 -15.91 4.00 2.64
CA GLY A 57 -15.68 3.58 4.02
C GLY A 57 -16.55 2.41 4.45
N GLN A 58 -17.85 2.42 4.11
CA GLN A 58 -18.77 1.31 4.41
C GLN A 58 -18.67 0.19 3.37
N ASP A 59 -18.41 0.54 2.10
CA ASP A 59 -18.41 -0.40 0.97
C ASP A 59 -17.24 -1.39 0.98
N LYS A 60 -16.11 -1.02 1.61
CA LYS A 60 -14.94 -1.91 1.73
C LYS A 60 -15.24 -3.19 2.52
N GLY A 61 -16.19 -3.14 3.45
CA GLY A 61 -16.64 -4.32 4.21
C GLY A 61 -15.61 -4.88 5.18
N VAL A 62 -14.54 -4.14 5.46
CA VAL A 62 -13.43 -4.55 6.32
C VAL A 62 -13.08 -3.43 7.29
N ASP A 63 -12.54 -3.81 8.43
CA ASP A 63 -11.86 -2.94 9.38
C ASP A 63 -10.36 -2.97 9.09
N ASP A 64 -9.80 -1.84 8.68
CA ASP A 64 -8.39 -1.61 8.36
C ASP A 64 -7.68 -0.74 9.42
N THR A 65 -8.28 -0.61 10.61
CA THR A 65 -7.70 0.17 11.71
C THR A 65 -6.53 -0.54 12.39
N HIS A 66 -6.35 -1.84 12.15
CA HIS A 66 -5.27 -2.62 12.74
C HIS A 66 -3.93 -2.38 12.04
N PHE A 67 -2.89 -2.26 12.84
CA PHE A 67 -1.52 -2.28 12.34
C PHE A 67 -1.06 -3.70 12.06
N VAL A 68 -0.19 -3.87 11.06
CA VAL A 68 0.42 -5.16 10.77
C VAL A 68 1.31 -5.57 11.94
N PRO A 69 1.14 -6.75 12.54
CA PRO A 69 2.03 -7.20 13.61
C PRO A 69 3.49 -7.20 13.15
N GLY A 70 4.37 -6.56 13.92
CA GLY A 70 5.80 -6.44 13.59
C GLY A 70 6.16 -5.28 12.66
N SER A 71 5.18 -4.55 12.14
CA SER A 71 5.44 -3.29 11.43
C SER A 71 5.95 -2.21 12.40
N ARG A 72 6.77 -1.28 11.89
CA ARG A 72 7.38 -0.23 12.70
C ARG A 72 6.49 1.01 12.75
N PRO A 73 6.08 1.50 13.93
CA PRO A 73 5.29 2.72 14.03
C PRO A 73 6.10 3.97 13.65
N GLY A 74 5.38 5.02 13.25
CA GLY A 74 5.91 6.38 13.21
C GLY A 74 6.49 6.78 14.57
N LEU A 75 7.57 7.55 14.54
CA LEU A 75 8.20 8.07 15.75
C LEU A 75 7.76 9.51 15.99
N GLN A 76 7.69 9.87 17.26
CA GLN A 76 7.48 11.24 17.69
C GLN A 76 8.79 12.02 17.50
N ASP A 77 8.72 13.20 16.91
CA ASP A 77 9.88 14.07 16.78
C ASP A 77 10.31 14.65 18.14
N SER A 78 11.44 15.36 18.16
CA SER A 78 11.98 16.01 19.36
C SER A 78 11.06 17.08 19.97
N GLN A 79 10.03 17.53 19.23
CA GLN A 79 9.06 18.55 19.66
C GLN A 79 7.74 17.92 20.13
N GLY A 80 7.59 16.60 20.09
CA GLY A 80 6.36 15.92 20.47
C GLY A 80 5.36 15.77 19.32
N ASN A 81 5.69 16.15 18.09
CA ASN A 81 4.80 15.94 16.95
C ASN A 81 4.88 14.50 16.48
N ASN A 82 3.73 13.91 16.19
CA ASN A 82 3.63 12.54 15.72
C ASN A 82 3.35 12.53 14.21
N ASN A 83 4.42 12.72 13.43
CA ASN A 83 4.35 12.63 11.99
C ASN A 83 4.07 11.17 11.60
N CYS A 84 3.19 10.93 10.62
CA CYS A 84 2.77 9.58 10.23
C CYS A 84 2.15 8.73 11.36
N LYS A 85 1.54 9.33 12.41
CA LYS A 85 0.95 8.59 13.56
C LYS A 85 -0.01 7.45 13.20
N SER A 86 -0.68 7.59 12.05
CA SER A 86 -1.68 6.65 11.57
C SER A 86 -1.08 5.60 10.62
N TYR A 87 0.24 5.51 10.49
CA TYR A 87 0.91 4.64 9.54
C TYR A 87 2.02 3.84 10.23
N THR A 88 2.28 2.64 9.70
CA THR A 88 3.35 1.75 10.15
C THR A 88 4.15 1.26 8.97
N ALA A 89 5.47 1.40 9.03
CA ALA A 89 6.37 0.96 7.97
C ALA A 89 6.43 -0.57 7.97
N ASP A 90 6.16 -1.15 6.80
CA ASP A 90 6.10 -2.59 6.59
C ASP A 90 6.85 -2.94 5.29
N PRO A 91 8.18 -3.09 5.36
CA PRO A 91 8.97 -3.51 4.20
C PRO A 91 8.52 -4.87 3.65
N ALA A 92 8.09 -5.81 4.51
CA ALA A 92 7.64 -7.13 4.04
C ALA A 92 6.37 -6.99 3.17
N GLY A 93 5.40 -6.20 3.61
CA GLY A 93 4.20 -5.88 2.83
C GLY A 93 4.51 -5.22 1.47
N TYR A 94 5.63 -4.49 1.36
CA TYR A 94 6.07 -3.95 0.07
C TYR A 94 6.53 -5.05 -0.90
N MET A 95 7.36 -5.98 -0.43
CA MET A 95 7.76 -7.16 -1.21
C MET A 95 6.55 -8.00 -1.63
N ASP A 96 5.62 -8.24 -0.70
CA ASP A 96 4.41 -9.02 -0.98
C ASP A 96 3.55 -8.37 -2.07
N THR A 97 3.45 -7.04 -2.05
CA THR A 97 2.73 -6.27 -3.08
C THR A 97 3.42 -6.40 -4.45
N ILE A 98 4.76 -6.26 -4.50
CA ILE A 98 5.55 -6.40 -5.72
C ILE A 98 5.38 -7.81 -6.32
N LYS A 99 5.47 -8.85 -5.48
CA LYS A 99 5.23 -10.25 -5.90
C LYS A 99 3.81 -10.46 -6.41
N TRP A 100 2.81 -9.89 -5.74
CA TRP A 100 1.42 -10.00 -6.16
C TRP A 100 1.18 -9.34 -7.54
N MET A 101 1.76 -8.16 -7.77
CA MET A 101 1.67 -7.46 -9.05
C MET A 101 2.33 -8.28 -10.18
N HIS A 102 3.52 -8.82 -9.93
CA HIS A 102 4.19 -9.68 -10.91
C HIS A 102 3.42 -10.97 -11.18
N ALA A 103 2.85 -11.61 -10.15
CA ALA A 103 2.00 -12.78 -10.33
C ALA A 103 0.71 -12.48 -11.13
N LYS A 104 0.23 -11.23 -11.08
CA LYS A 104 -0.96 -10.80 -11.82
C LYS A 104 -0.71 -10.73 -13.33
N ASP A 105 0.46 -10.24 -13.72
CA ASP A 105 0.93 -10.23 -15.09
C ASP A 105 2.48 -10.31 -15.12
N PRO A 106 3.04 -11.52 -15.34
CA PRO A 106 4.49 -11.69 -15.35
C PRO A 106 5.20 -11.01 -16.52
N SER A 107 4.47 -10.57 -17.54
CA SER A 107 5.03 -9.92 -18.72
C SER A 107 5.19 -8.41 -18.55
N ALA A 108 4.49 -7.81 -17.58
CA ALA A 108 4.55 -6.39 -17.28
C ALA A 108 5.74 -6.05 -16.40
N GLU A 109 6.44 -4.97 -16.75
CA GLU A 109 7.46 -4.37 -15.90
C GLU A 109 6.84 -3.61 -14.72
N ILE A 110 7.60 -3.39 -13.65
CA ILE A 110 7.14 -2.68 -12.45
C ILE A 110 8.01 -1.42 -12.23
N LEU A 111 7.38 -0.26 -12.19
CA LEU A 111 8.00 0.99 -11.77
C LEU A 111 7.52 1.36 -10.36
N LEU A 112 8.46 1.47 -9.42
CA LEU A 112 8.16 1.85 -8.05
C LEU A 112 8.19 3.39 -7.95
N THR A 113 7.02 4.00 -8.09
CA THR A 113 6.86 5.43 -8.37
C THR A 113 6.89 6.32 -7.14
N GLU A 114 6.48 5.83 -5.98
CA GLU A 114 6.65 6.56 -4.73
C GLU A 114 6.85 5.60 -3.56
N ASN A 115 7.88 5.89 -2.78
CA ASN A 115 8.10 5.29 -1.46
C ASN A 115 8.72 6.36 -0.56
N GLY A 116 8.12 6.60 0.60
CA GLY A 116 8.52 7.68 1.48
C GLY A 116 8.03 7.49 2.90
N TRP A 117 8.66 8.21 3.83
CA TRP A 117 8.29 8.18 5.23
C TRP A 117 8.34 9.58 5.80
N CYS A 118 7.36 9.91 6.67
CA CYS A 118 7.37 11.20 7.34
C CYS A 118 8.63 11.28 8.22
N GLY A 119 9.59 12.08 7.77
CA GLY A 119 10.77 12.44 8.52
C GLY A 119 10.50 13.58 9.51
N ASP A 120 11.53 13.96 10.25
CA ASP A 120 11.68 15.32 10.74
C ASP A 120 12.58 16.12 9.77
N ASP A 121 12.52 17.45 9.84
CA ASP A 121 13.37 18.35 9.05
C ASP A 121 14.83 18.37 9.55
N ALA A 122 15.22 17.40 10.38
CA ALA A 122 16.57 17.29 10.90
C ALA A 122 17.48 16.70 9.83
N VAL A 123 18.71 17.22 9.75
CA VAL A 123 19.77 16.66 8.90
C VAL A 123 20.07 15.19 9.30
N GLU A 124 20.02 14.91 10.61
CA GLU A 124 20.27 13.59 11.19
C GLU A 124 18.96 12.79 11.35
N ASN A 125 18.39 12.34 10.23
CA ASN A 125 17.11 11.63 10.21
C ASN A 125 17.28 10.11 10.09
N TRP A 126 17.60 9.48 11.22
CA TRP A 126 17.83 8.03 11.31
C TRP A 126 16.59 7.18 11.00
N THR A 127 15.40 7.74 11.22
CA THR A 127 14.12 7.05 10.97
C THR A 127 13.87 6.90 9.49
N GLN A 128 14.00 8.00 8.73
CA GLN A 128 13.83 8.00 7.28
C GLN A 128 14.97 7.23 6.60
N LEU A 129 16.20 7.34 7.11
CA LEU A 129 17.32 6.51 6.65
C LEU A 129 17.03 5.01 6.82
N TRP A 130 16.53 4.60 7.99
CA TRP A 130 16.14 3.21 8.22
C TRP A 130 15.03 2.78 7.25
N PHE A 131 14.04 3.62 7.02
CA PHE A 131 12.93 3.32 6.13
C PHE A 131 13.44 3.04 4.72
N PHE A 132 14.19 3.97 4.13
CA PHE A 132 14.73 3.79 2.79
C PHE A 132 15.68 2.60 2.70
N ARG A 133 16.55 2.38 3.69
CA ARG A 133 17.42 1.19 3.70
C ARG A 133 16.60 -0.10 3.68
N SER A 134 15.58 -0.19 4.53
CA SER A 134 14.77 -1.40 4.68
C SER A 134 13.93 -1.67 3.43
N TYR A 135 13.40 -0.64 2.78
CA TYR A 135 12.59 -0.77 1.55
C TYR A 135 13.47 -1.03 0.32
N ILE A 136 14.62 -0.35 0.18
CA ILE A 136 15.59 -0.63 -0.90
C ILE A 136 16.14 -2.05 -0.80
N GLU A 137 16.31 -2.59 0.42
CA GLU A 137 16.67 -4.01 0.59
C GLU A 137 15.61 -4.94 -0.04
N GLN A 138 14.32 -4.62 0.07
CA GLN A 138 13.25 -5.38 -0.59
C GLN A 138 13.32 -5.23 -2.11
N VAL A 139 13.58 -4.02 -2.62
CA VAL A 139 13.77 -3.80 -4.06
C VAL A 139 14.94 -4.62 -4.58
N TYR A 140 16.06 -4.64 -3.85
CA TYR A 140 17.22 -5.47 -4.17
C TYR A 140 16.83 -6.95 -4.25
N LYS A 141 16.12 -7.47 -3.24
CA LYS A 141 15.66 -8.87 -3.23
C LYS A 141 14.73 -9.16 -4.41
N ALA A 142 13.82 -8.24 -4.73
CA ALA A 142 12.87 -8.42 -5.83
C ALA A 142 13.61 -8.53 -7.17
N VAL A 143 14.60 -7.68 -7.42
CA VAL A 143 15.38 -7.67 -8.67
C VAL A 143 16.37 -8.84 -8.72
N VAL A 144 17.11 -9.06 -7.64
CA VAL A 144 18.30 -9.92 -7.65
C VAL A 144 17.97 -11.36 -7.28
N GLU A 145 17.11 -11.57 -6.28
CA GLU A 145 16.78 -12.92 -5.79
C GLU A 145 15.56 -13.47 -6.53
N GLU A 146 14.49 -12.67 -6.64
CA GLU A 146 13.21 -13.08 -7.23
C GLU A 146 13.13 -12.85 -8.76
N LYS A 147 14.08 -12.12 -9.34
CA LYS A 147 14.16 -11.80 -10.78
C LYS A 147 12.92 -11.09 -11.33
N ILE A 148 12.23 -10.32 -10.48
CA ILE A 148 11.07 -9.52 -10.88
C ILE A 148 11.56 -8.31 -11.69
N PRO A 149 10.92 -7.97 -12.83
CA PRO A 149 11.34 -6.88 -13.70
C PRO A 149 10.97 -5.50 -13.12
N VAL A 150 11.60 -5.13 -12.01
CA VAL A 150 11.53 -3.78 -11.47
C VAL A 150 12.49 -2.87 -12.24
N ILE A 151 11.96 -1.85 -12.90
CA ILE A 151 12.70 -0.97 -13.82
C ILE A 151 13.10 0.38 -13.23
N GLY A 152 12.60 0.71 -12.03
CA GLY A 152 12.97 1.93 -11.35
C GLY A 152 12.40 2.03 -9.94
N TYR A 153 13.03 2.89 -9.14
CA TYR A 153 12.62 3.24 -7.79
C TYR A 153 12.79 4.74 -7.58
N THR A 154 11.72 5.41 -7.18
CA THR A 154 11.71 6.83 -6.87
C THR A 154 11.29 7.05 -5.41
N ALA A 155 12.21 7.61 -4.64
CA ALA A 155 11.97 8.02 -3.26
C ALA A 155 11.18 9.33 -3.22
N LEU A 156 10.29 9.43 -2.23
CA LEU A 156 9.57 10.66 -1.88
C LEU A 156 9.98 11.12 -0.48
N ASN A 157 10.33 12.40 -0.37
CA ASN A 157 10.61 13.08 0.91
C ASN A 157 9.37 13.79 1.43
#